data_AF-A0A350IAR9-F1
#
_entry.id   AF-A0A350IAR9-F1
#
_cell.length_a   1.000
_cell.length_b   1.000
_cell.length_c   1.000
_cell.angle_alpha   90.00
_cell.angle_beta   90.00
_cell.angle_gamma   90.00
#
_symmetry.space_group_name_H-M   'P 1'
#
loop_
_entity.id
_entity.type
_entity.pdbx_description
1 polymer ?
#
loop_
_entity_poly.entity_id
_entity_poly.type
_entity_poly.pdbx_seq_one_letter_code
_entity_poly.pdbx_strand_id
1 'polypeptide(L)'
;MTIENLINEYTEQIKDLIADNEIEDIDTLNDLIWEMIDNDENVIYYHKAREISRIIGDFTPFDTSILTGERFENERQMAFENIYHLIYNKIDIENLLIAQLWSDWSQI
;
A
#
# COMPACT_ATOMS: atom_id res chain seq x y z
N MET A 1 9.71 -7.41 15.65
CA MET A 1 9.33 -7.16 14.25
C MET A 1 9.63 -5.70 13.92
N THR A 2 10.41 -5.44 12.86
CA THR A 2 10.66 -4.08 12.35
C THR A 2 9.59 -3.70 11.33
N ILE A 3 9.44 -2.41 11.03
CA ILE A 3 8.51 -1.92 9.99
C ILE A 3 8.91 -2.49 8.62
N GLU A 4 10.21 -2.56 8.33
CA GLU A 4 10.72 -3.14 7.09
C GLU A 4 10.32 -4.62 6.95
N ASN A 5 10.36 -5.39 8.04
CA ASN A 5 9.92 -6.79 8.02
C ASN A 5 8.42 -6.90 7.76
N LEU A 6 7.60 -6.05 8.39
CA LEU A 6 6.15 -6.01 8.19
C LEU A 6 5.80 -5.68 6.73
N ILE A 7 6.43 -4.63 6.19
CA ILE A 7 6.25 -4.20 4.79
C ILE A 7 6.64 -5.31 3.83
N ASN A 8 7.78 -5.98 4.07
CA ASN A 8 8.22 -7.09 3.22
C ASN A 8 7.25 -8.26 3.32
N GLU A 9 6.77 -8.59 4.51
CA GLU A 9 5.77 -9.65 4.71
C GLU A 9 4.48 -9.36 3.93
N TYR A 10 3.93 -8.15 4.01
CA TYR A 10 2.76 -7.77 3.22
C TYR A 10 3.03 -7.83 1.72
N THR A 11 4.19 -7.30 1.29
CA THR A 11 4.56 -7.30 -0.14
C THR A 11 4.61 -8.72 -0.69
N GLU A 12 5.19 -9.67 0.03
CA GLU A 12 5.26 -11.07 -0.42
C GLU A 12 3.89 -11.76 -0.36
N GLN A 13 3.09 -11.56 0.69
CA GLN A 13 1.72 -12.09 0.75
C GLN A 13 0.87 -11.63 -0.45
N ILE A 14 0.94 -10.35 -0.79
CA ILE A 14 0.19 -9.80 -1.92
C ILE A 14 0.69 -10.36 -3.26
N LYS A 15 2.01 -10.53 -3.43
CA LYS A 15 2.56 -11.16 -4.64
C LYS A 15 2.12 -12.61 -4.79
N ASP A 16 2.04 -13.36 -3.70
CA ASP A 16 1.54 -14.73 -3.72
C ASP A 16 0.07 -14.77 -4.16
N LEU A 17 -0.78 -13.88 -3.61
CA LEU A 17 -2.19 -13.77 -4.00
C LEU A 17 -2.38 -13.36 -5.47
N ILE A 18 -1.52 -12.49 -6.00
CA ILE A 18 -1.49 -12.14 -7.43
C ILE A 18 -1.09 -13.36 -8.27
N ALA A 19 -0.05 -14.09 -7.86
CA ALA A 19 0.42 -15.28 -8.59
C ALA A 19 -0.64 -16.39 -8.64
N ASP A 20 -1.47 -16.49 -7.60
CA ASP A 20 -2.60 -17.41 -7.51
C ASP A 20 -3.86 -16.92 -8.27
N ASN A 21 -3.80 -15.73 -8.89
CA ASN A 21 -4.93 -15.03 -9.54
C ASN A 21 -6.11 -14.75 -8.59
N GLU A 22 -5.87 -14.61 -7.29
CA GLU A 22 -6.90 -14.20 -6.32
C GLU A 22 -7.15 -12.68 -6.33
N ILE A 23 -6.25 -11.92 -6.96
CA ILE A 23 -6.38 -10.48 -7.19
C ILE A 23 -6.52 -10.25 -8.69
N GLU A 24 -7.74 -9.98 -9.14
CA GLU A 24 -8.09 -9.84 -10.56
C GLU A 24 -8.06 -8.39 -11.04
N ASP A 25 -8.07 -7.41 -10.13
CA ASP A 25 -8.07 -5.99 -10.46
C ASP A 25 -7.38 -5.13 -9.38
N ILE A 26 -7.18 -3.86 -9.73
CA ILE A 26 -6.46 -2.89 -8.89
C ILE A 26 -7.29 -2.43 -7.70
N ASP A 27 -8.61 -2.42 -7.83
CA ASP A 27 -9.48 -2.00 -6.74
C ASP A 27 -9.42 -3.02 -5.60
N THR A 28 -9.46 -4.32 -5.94
CA THR A 28 -9.26 -5.44 -5.02
C THR A 28 -7.87 -5.41 -4.38
N LEU A 29 -6.83 -5.08 -5.17
CA LEU A 29 -5.48 -4.91 -4.67
C LEU A 29 -5.38 -3.76 -3.65
N ASN A 30 -6.01 -2.62 -3.96
CA ASN A 30 -6.01 -1.45 -3.09
C ASN A 30 -6.74 -1.72 -1.78
N ASP A 31 -7.91 -2.35 -1.84
CA ASP A 31 -8.69 -2.73 -0.67
C ASP A 31 -7.91 -3.70 0.22
N LEU A 32 -7.21 -4.67 -0.37
CA LEU A 32 -6.37 -5.60 0.38
C LEU A 32 -5.21 -4.89 1.08
N ILE A 33 -4.44 -4.04 0.37
CA ILE A 33 -3.34 -3.29 0.99
C ILE A 33 -3.89 -2.44 2.14
N TRP A 34 -5.04 -1.81 1.94
CA TRP A 34 -5.69 -0.98 2.95
C TRP A 34 -6.06 -1.80 4.19
N GLU A 35 -6.75 -2.92 4.01
CA GLU A 35 -7.17 -3.81 5.10
C GLU A 35 -5.98 -4.42 5.87
N MET A 36 -4.90 -4.81 5.18
CA MET A 36 -3.70 -5.34 5.84
C MET A 36 -3.05 -4.30 6.76
N ILE A 37 -2.94 -3.06 6.30
CA ILE A 37 -2.38 -1.96 7.10
C ILE A 37 -3.31 -1.60 8.27
N ASP A 38 -4.63 -1.54 8.03
CA ASP A 38 -5.61 -1.18 9.04
C ASP A 38 -5.70 -2.24 10.15
N ASN A 39 -5.66 -3.53 9.79
CA ASN A 39 -5.66 -4.64 10.76
C ASN A 39 -4.48 -4.60 11.74
N ASP A 40 -3.34 -4.05 11.32
CA ASP A 40 -2.16 -3.86 12.16
C ASP A 40 -1.97 -2.42 12.67
N GLU A 41 -3.03 -1.58 12.62
CA GLU A 41 -3.04 -0.19 13.12
C GLU A 41 -2.40 -0.09 14.52
N ASN A 42 -2.68 -1.02 15.42
CA ASN A 42 -2.13 -0.97 16.78
C ASN A 42 -0.60 -1.10 16.83
N VAL A 43 -0.02 -1.89 15.92
CA VAL A 43 1.43 -2.09 15.81
C VAL A 43 2.08 -0.89 15.10
N ILE A 44 1.39 -0.33 14.12
CA ILE A 44 1.88 0.73 13.24
C ILE A 44 1.74 2.11 13.92
N TYR A 45 0.57 2.43 14.47
CA TYR A 45 0.21 3.79 14.89
C TYR A 45 0.39 4.09 16.37
N TYR A 46 0.32 3.09 17.25
CA TYR A 46 0.32 3.36 18.69
C TYR A 46 1.68 3.90 19.19
N HIS A 47 2.79 3.58 18.52
CA HIS A 47 4.13 4.03 18.94
C HIS A 47 5.06 4.49 17.82
N LYS A 48 4.76 4.22 16.54
CA LYS A 48 5.75 4.37 15.46
C LYS A 48 5.34 5.25 14.29
N ALA A 49 4.11 5.76 14.25
CA ALA A 49 3.62 6.57 13.12
C ALA A 49 4.61 7.68 12.70
N ARG A 50 5.10 8.47 13.66
CA ARG A 50 6.09 9.52 13.41
C ARG A 50 7.43 9.01 12.88
N GLU A 51 7.88 7.86 13.37
CA GLU A 51 9.15 7.25 12.99
C GLU A 51 9.05 6.64 11.59
N ILE A 52 7.94 5.98 11.28
CA ILE A 52 7.60 5.43 9.97
C ILE A 52 7.63 6.52 8.91
N SER A 53 6.87 7.61 9.12
CA SER A 53 6.83 8.71 8.15
C SER A 53 8.19 9.40 8.00
N ARG A 54 9.05 9.36 9.01
CA ARG A 54 10.44 9.87 8.91
C ARG A 54 11.37 8.93 8.15
N ILE A 55 11.22 7.62 8.32
CA ILE A 55 12.05 6.62 7.64
C ILE A 55 11.68 6.53 6.16
N ILE A 56 10.38 6.50 5.86
CA ILE A 56 9.88 6.41 4.48
C ILE A 56 10.02 7.78 3.80
N GLY A 57 9.41 8.82 4.37
CA GLY A 57 9.63 10.21 3.95
C GLY A 57 8.99 10.62 2.63
N ASP A 58 8.10 9.80 2.04
CA ASP A 58 7.40 10.11 0.79
C ASP A 58 6.38 11.25 0.99
N PHE A 59 5.76 11.31 2.18
CA PHE A 59 4.78 12.34 2.55
C PHE A 59 5.15 13.08 3.83
N THR A 60 4.84 14.37 3.85
CA THR A 60 5.00 15.30 4.98
C THR A 60 3.64 15.75 5.53
N PRO A 61 3.60 16.34 6.74
CA PRO A 61 2.34 16.83 7.33
C PRO A 61 1.65 17.96 6.56
N PHE A 62 2.33 18.54 5.55
CA PHE A 62 1.77 19.61 4.72
C PHE A 62 1.24 19.11 3.38
N ASP A 63 1.50 17.84 3.06
CA ASP A 63 1.04 17.21 1.84
C ASP A 63 -0.43 16.81 1.93
N THR A 64 -0.96 16.43 0.78
CA THR A 64 -2.33 15.97 0.60
C THR A 64 -2.29 14.49 0.30
N SER A 65 -3.21 13.71 0.89
CA SER A 65 -3.39 12.29 0.57
C SER A 65 -3.67 12.14 -0.92
N ILE A 66 -2.99 11.18 -1.56
CA ILE A 66 -3.27 10.77 -2.94
C ILE A 66 -4.57 9.98 -2.99
N LEU A 67 -4.87 9.23 -1.92
CA LEU A 67 -6.08 8.42 -1.81
C LEU A 67 -7.34 9.27 -1.65
N THR A 68 -7.33 10.28 -0.77
CA THR A 68 -8.54 11.05 -0.43
C THR A 68 -8.55 12.47 -1.01
N GLY A 69 -7.38 13.01 -1.39
CA GLY A 69 -7.25 14.42 -1.79
C GLY A 69 -7.37 15.40 -0.62
N GLU A 70 -7.37 14.92 0.63
CA GLU A 70 -7.45 15.74 1.85
C GLU A 70 -6.09 15.88 2.53
N ARG A 71 -5.91 16.94 3.34
CA ARG A 71 -4.71 17.12 4.15
C ARG A 71 -4.69 16.10 5.29
N PHE A 72 -3.50 15.62 5.64
CA PHE A 72 -3.33 14.73 6.79
C PHE A 72 -3.68 15.46 8.10
N GLU A 73 -4.62 14.91 8.86
CA GLU A 73 -5.04 15.44 10.16
C GLU A 73 -4.10 15.02 11.29
N ASN A 74 -3.39 13.91 11.12
CA ASN A 74 -2.50 13.36 12.12
C ASN A 74 -1.38 12.49 11.51
N GLU A 75 -0.36 12.21 12.32
CA GLU A 75 0.79 11.40 11.89
C GLU A 75 0.41 9.95 11.52
N ARG A 76 -0.75 9.45 11.97
CA ARG A 76 -1.20 8.08 11.65
C ARG A 76 -1.68 7.99 10.21
N GLN A 77 -2.51 8.93 9.77
CA GLN A 77 -2.94 9.02 8.37
C GLN A 77 -1.74 9.18 7.44
N MET A 78 -0.77 10.02 7.83
CA MET A 78 0.47 10.16 7.08
C MET A 78 1.30 8.86 7.06
N ALA A 79 1.39 8.14 8.19
CA ALA A 79 2.10 6.86 8.25
C ALA A 79 1.42 5.77 7.42
N PHE A 80 0.08 5.72 7.44
CA PHE A 80 -0.73 4.86 6.57
C PHE A 80 -0.36 5.10 5.11
N GLU A 81 -0.43 6.35 4.65
CA GLU A 81 -0.20 6.70 3.24
C GLU A 81 1.24 6.37 2.79
N ASN A 82 2.23 6.65 3.66
CA ASN A 82 3.62 6.28 3.39
C ASN A 82 3.80 4.76 3.23
N ILE A 83 3.17 3.95 4.08
CA ILE A 83 3.26 2.49 4.00
C ILE A 83 2.54 1.97 2.76
N TYR A 84 1.30 2.45 2.54
CA TYR A 84 0.50 2.10 1.38
C TYR A 84 1.28 2.36 0.08
N HIS A 85 1.80 3.58 -0.08
CA HIS A 85 2.52 3.98 -1.29
C HIS A 85 3.80 3.15 -1.50
N LEU A 86 4.50 2.81 -0.42
CA LEU A 86 5.71 2.00 -0.52
C LEU A 86 5.41 0.54 -0.90
N ILE A 87 4.33 -0.04 -0.39
CA ILE A 87 3.86 -1.39 -0.79
C ILE A 87 3.38 -1.36 -2.25
N TYR A 88 2.56 -0.37 -2.60
CA TYR A 88 2.04 -0.16 -3.95
C TYR A 88 3.17 -0.09 -4.99
N ASN A 89 4.21 0.71 -4.70
CA ASN A 89 5.37 0.85 -5.59
C ASN A 89 6.25 -0.41 -5.63
N LYS A 90 6.31 -1.21 -4.56
CA LYS A 90 7.09 -2.46 -4.51
C LYS A 90 6.47 -3.62 -5.30
N ILE A 91 5.15 -3.61 -5.46
CA ILE A 91 4.41 -4.65 -6.20
C ILE A 91 4.56 -4.43 -7.72
N ASP A 92 5.08 -3.28 -8.16
CA ASP A 92 5.26 -2.93 -9.57
C ASP A 92 3.92 -3.03 -10.33
N ILE A 93 2.91 -2.34 -9.78
CA ILE A 93 1.53 -2.39 -10.25
C ILE A 93 1.40 -1.92 -11.69
N GLU A 94 2.33 -1.10 -12.21
CA GLU A 94 2.38 -0.73 -13.63
C GLU A 94 2.49 -1.98 -14.53
N ASN A 95 3.29 -2.97 -14.13
CA ASN A 95 3.40 -4.23 -14.88
C ASN A 95 2.14 -5.09 -14.78
N LEU A 96 1.39 -5.03 -13.68
CA LEU A 96 0.10 -5.71 -13.53
C LEU A 96 -1.01 -5.03 -14.34
N LEU A 97 -1.07 -3.70 -14.32
CA LEU A 97 -1.93 -2.86 -15.15
C LEU A 97 -1.76 -3.17 -16.63
N ILE A 98 -0.50 -3.26 -17.07
CA ILE A 98 -0.17 -3.63 -18.45
C ILE A 98 -0.70 -5.03 -18.76
N ALA A 99 -0.46 -6.03 -17.91
CA ALA A 99 -0.94 -7.39 -18.12
C ALA A 99 -2.47 -7.48 -18.23
N GLN A 100 -3.21 -6.76 -17.38
CA GLN A 100 -4.67 -6.71 -17.41
C GLN A 100 -5.18 -6.09 -18.71
N LEU A 101 -4.62 -4.95 -19.13
CA LEU A 101 -4.96 -4.32 -20.40
C LEU A 101 -4.71 -5.29 -21.56
N TRP A 102 -3.56 -5.97 -21.64
CA TRP A 102 -3.34 -6.94 -22.71
C TRP A 102 -4.30 -8.13 -22.67
N SER A 103 -4.73 -8.58 -21.49
CA SER A 103 -5.74 -9.63 -21.31
C SER A 103 -7.08 -9.22 -21.91
N ASP A 104 -7.59 -8.03 -21.56
CA ASP A 104 -8.87 -7.51 -22.05
C ASP A 104 -8.89 -7.30 -23.57
N TRP A 105 -7.77 -6.83 -24.15
CA TRP A 105 -7.65 -6.65 -25.60
C TRP A 105 -7.52 -7.98 -26.37
N SER A 106 -7.13 -9.06 -25.71
CA SER A 106 -7.01 -10.40 -26.33
C SER A 106 -8.33 -11.18 -26.39
N GLN A 107 -9.36 -10.71 -25.67
CA GLN A 107 -10.69 -11.32 -25.63
C GLN A 107 -11.71 -10.66 -26.58
N ILE A 108 -11.31 -9.63 -27.34
CA ILE A 108 -12.10 -8.93 -28.37
C ILE A 108 -11.66 -9.38 -29.77
#